data_AF-A0A933VF58-F1
#
_entry.id   AF-A0A933VF58-F1
#
_cell.length_a   1.000
_cell.length_b   1.000
_cell.length_c   1.000
_cell.angle_alpha   90.00
_cell.angle_beta   90.00
_cell.angle_gamma   90.00
#
_symmetry.space_group_name_H-M   'P 1'
#
loop_
_entity.id
_entity.type
_entity.pdbx_description
1 polymer ?
#
loop_
_entity_poly.entity_id
_entity_poly.type
_entity_poly.pdbx_seq_one_letter_code
_entity_poly.pdbx_strand_id
1 'polypeptide(L)'
;MLHPFSSMISLHPDDCDVSNWELRSMVDCLQQLFPDGELQDAEIEALARPARIGQAALFINLGVDPMSGLTRDGMQLVSSRTDALSYGGRWENLALTFEMIAVTTWQEVLTFRYAGETALLDALCDYLAWSPLAAVQAPLPMACFSFSSTRGAPIAHRVEAVFRNVIEWFYRGAGRELGRYVLQVGHQYFVLQPENDVPRYNKFPNLPALLTHLGTPQETFSQISTDAFTLAESPLPAIFEINRAGCVQLFYQVNGNQALVYVLDEKGSLFFQQVAFHDNLTLLTQFQRFLEKVQHRRDFLARESGEHADSDEIEYYQILQRSSGKSKLERQNINPFKQSRSYFGVQVIGDVLEENRTVLTMYCNEQEFSTLEYGDRLFEEVARYVLSKRGSGQTYPIYITDIDLARGLLGADASQGLQTVHFLNYKKRIEARLNQALNGL
;
A
#
# COMPACT_ATOMS: atom_id res chain seq x y z
N MET A 1 9.21 65.04 13.91
CA MET A 1 8.94 63.58 13.94
C MET A 1 8.09 63.28 12.73
N LEU A 2 8.72 62.85 11.65
CA LEU A 2 8.03 62.41 10.43
C LEU A 2 7.59 60.96 10.68
N HIS A 3 6.29 60.69 10.57
CA HIS A 3 5.78 59.33 10.44
C HIS A 3 6.50 58.65 9.26
N PRO A 4 7.01 57.42 9.40
CA PRO A 4 7.47 56.70 8.22
C PRO A 4 6.25 56.47 7.34
N PHE A 5 6.37 56.82 6.06
CA PHE A 5 5.33 56.64 5.06
C PHE A 5 4.91 55.16 5.05
N SER A 6 3.69 54.86 5.54
CA SER A 6 3.07 53.55 5.30
C SER A 6 2.71 53.52 3.82
N SER A 7 3.57 52.94 3.00
CA SER A 7 3.24 52.66 1.60
C SER A 7 2.01 51.74 1.58
N MET A 8 0.87 52.26 1.15
CA MET A 8 -0.33 51.45 0.95
C MET A 8 -0.17 50.71 -0.37
N ILE A 9 0.24 49.44 -0.29
CA ILE A 9 0.32 48.56 -1.46
C ILE A 9 -1.08 48.01 -1.69
N SER A 10 -1.71 48.40 -2.81
CA SER A 10 -2.95 47.78 -3.27
C SER A 10 -2.60 46.73 -4.34
N LEU A 11 -2.94 45.48 -4.07
CA LEU A 11 -2.79 44.38 -5.02
C LEU A 11 -4.11 44.18 -5.77
N HIS A 12 -4.04 44.14 -7.10
CA HIS A 12 -5.19 43.91 -7.98
C HIS A 12 -4.91 42.69 -8.86
N PRO A 13 -5.76 41.65 -8.83
CA PRO A 13 -5.62 40.47 -9.68
C PRO A 13 -6.18 40.77 -11.07
N ASP A 14 -5.53 41.66 -11.83
CA ASP A 14 -6.08 42.13 -13.11
C ASP A 14 -5.92 41.12 -14.26
N ASP A 15 -5.08 40.09 -14.08
CA ASP A 15 -4.79 39.05 -15.09
C ASP A 15 -4.81 37.61 -14.50
N CYS A 16 -5.56 37.37 -13.41
CA CYS A 16 -5.74 36.01 -12.89
C CYS A 16 -7.13 35.76 -12.33
N ASP A 17 -7.47 34.48 -12.18
CA ASP A 17 -8.78 34.05 -11.68
C ASP A 17 -8.93 34.18 -10.15
N VAL A 18 -7.89 34.68 -9.46
CA VAL A 18 -7.92 34.92 -8.01
C VAL A 18 -8.86 36.08 -7.71
N SER A 19 -9.89 35.82 -6.91
CA SER A 19 -10.83 36.86 -6.51
C SER A 19 -10.21 37.84 -5.51
N ASN A 20 -10.74 39.08 -5.46
CA ASN A 20 -10.36 40.06 -4.43
C ASN A 20 -10.54 39.54 -2.99
N TRP A 21 -11.48 38.62 -2.78
CA TRP A 21 -11.68 37.95 -1.50
C TRP A 21 -10.51 37.02 -1.17
N GLU A 22 -10.18 36.10 -2.08
CA GLU A 22 -9.06 35.16 -1.91
C GLU A 22 -7.74 35.91 -1.70
N LEU A 23 -7.50 36.98 -2.46
CA LEU A 23 -6.31 37.81 -2.33
C LEU A 23 -6.20 38.44 -0.93
N ARG A 24 -7.29 39.03 -0.42
CA ARG A 24 -7.31 39.61 0.94
C ARG A 24 -7.08 38.54 2.00
N SER A 25 -7.77 37.40 1.91
CA SER A 25 -7.59 36.29 2.84
C SER A 25 -6.16 35.74 2.82
N MET A 26 -5.54 35.64 1.65
CA MET A 26 -4.15 35.24 1.51
C MET A 26 -3.21 36.24 2.19
N VAL A 27 -3.40 37.54 1.96
CA VAL A 27 -2.61 38.59 2.62
C VAL A 27 -2.78 38.55 4.14
N ASP A 28 -3.99 38.36 4.65
CA ASP A 28 -4.25 38.23 6.09
C ASP A 28 -3.52 37.02 6.68
N CYS A 29 -3.53 35.87 6.00
CA CYS A 29 -2.78 34.69 6.41
C CYS A 29 -1.26 34.92 6.37
N LEU A 30 -0.75 35.55 5.32
CA LEU A 30 0.66 35.89 5.20
C LEU A 30 1.10 36.85 6.30
N GLN A 31 0.29 37.84 6.65
CA GLN A 31 0.58 38.77 7.75
C GLN A 31 0.56 38.07 9.12
N GLN A 32 -0.29 37.06 9.31
CA GLN A 32 -0.30 36.27 10.55
C GLN A 32 0.91 35.34 10.67
N LEU A 33 1.31 34.74 9.55
CA LEU A 33 2.43 33.80 9.51
C LEU A 33 3.78 34.53 9.50
N PHE A 34 3.88 35.60 8.73
CA PHE A 34 5.08 36.40 8.51
C PHE A 34 4.78 37.88 8.83
N PRO A 35 4.65 38.25 10.11
CA PRO A 35 4.29 39.61 10.52
C PRO A 35 5.21 40.65 9.88
N ASP A 36 4.58 41.63 9.23
CA ASP A 36 5.21 42.77 8.56
C ASP A 36 6.21 42.40 7.45
N GLY A 37 6.25 41.12 7.04
CA GLY A 37 7.22 40.61 6.07
C GLY A 37 8.68 40.74 6.53
N GLU A 38 8.90 41.00 7.82
CA GLU A 38 10.24 41.16 8.38
C GLU A 38 10.84 39.79 8.70
N LEU A 39 11.82 39.38 7.89
CA LEU A 39 12.66 38.24 8.20
C LEU A 39 13.76 38.72 9.15
N GLN A 40 14.02 37.94 10.21
CA GLN A 40 15.18 38.17 11.08
C GLN A 40 16.48 37.95 10.28
N ASP A 41 17.60 38.50 10.76
CA ASP A 41 18.92 38.13 10.24
C ASP A 41 19.23 36.68 10.59
N ALA A 42 19.82 35.93 9.65
CA ALA A 42 20.21 34.56 9.89
C ALA A 42 21.33 34.50 10.95
N GLU A 43 21.12 33.76 12.03
CA GLU A 43 22.15 33.52 13.05
C GLU A 43 23.34 32.78 12.42
N ILE A 44 24.57 33.17 12.77
CA ILE A 44 25.80 32.54 12.24
C ILE A 44 25.80 31.02 12.50
N GLU A 45 25.25 30.58 13.63
CA GLU A 45 25.13 29.16 13.97
C GLU A 45 24.19 28.41 13.02
N ALA A 46 23.12 29.06 12.54
CA ALA A 46 22.20 28.49 11.57
C ALA A 46 22.83 28.36 10.19
N LEU A 47 23.65 29.34 9.77
CA LEU A 47 24.42 29.31 8.53
C LEU A 47 25.50 28.23 8.51
N ALA A 48 25.99 27.81 9.68
CA ALA A 48 26.96 26.72 9.80
C ALA A 48 26.34 25.32 9.64
N ARG A 49 25.01 25.20 9.49
CA ARG A 49 24.27 23.94 9.33
C ARG A 49 23.48 23.95 8.02
N PRO A 50 23.13 22.77 7.46
CA PRO A 50 22.23 22.71 6.30
C PRO A 50 20.92 23.45 6.57
N ALA A 51 20.46 24.24 5.58
CA ALA A 51 19.19 24.95 5.64
C ALA A 51 18.02 23.98 5.86
N ARG A 52 17.05 24.40 6.67
CA ARG A 52 15.80 23.67 6.94
C ARG A 52 14.62 24.61 6.80
N ILE A 53 13.42 24.08 6.59
CA ILE A 53 12.22 24.90 6.64
C ILE A 53 11.90 25.26 8.10
N GLY A 54 11.95 26.55 8.42
CA GLY A 54 11.59 27.10 9.73
C GLY A 54 10.12 27.47 9.84
N GLN A 55 9.48 27.81 8.72
CA GLN A 55 8.05 28.08 8.65
C GLN A 55 7.54 27.85 7.22
N ALA A 56 6.33 27.31 7.07
CA ALA A 56 5.74 27.06 5.76
C ALA A 56 4.21 27.17 5.79
N ALA A 57 3.64 27.51 4.64
CA ALA A 57 2.21 27.49 4.40
C ALA A 57 1.89 27.00 2.99
N LEU A 58 0.75 26.33 2.86
CA LEU A 58 0.23 25.79 1.61
C LEU A 58 -1.13 26.42 1.31
N PHE A 59 -1.21 27.19 0.24
CA PHE A 59 -2.47 27.70 -0.29
C PHE A 59 -2.98 26.74 -1.36
N ILE A 60 -4.26 26.39 -1.29
CA ILE A 60 -4.85 25.33 -2.11
C ILE A 60 -5.96 25.94 -2.96
N ASN A 61 -5.90 25.65 -4.26
CA ASN A 61 -6.86 26.10 -5.28
C ASN A 61 -6.99 27.62 -5.44
N LEU A 62 -5.90 28.39 -5.29
CA LEU A 62 -5.99 29.85 -5.47
C LEU A 62 -6.51 30.20 -6.87
N GLY A 63 -7.65 30.90 -6.94
CA GLY A 63 -8.31 31.28 -8.19
C GLY A 63 -8.94 30.10 -8.94
N VAL A 64 -9.06 28.92 -8.31
CA VAL A 64 -9.63 27.73 -8.92
C VAL A 64 -10.81 27.26 -8.09
N ASP A 65 -12.04 27.34 -8.62
CA ASP A 65 -13.20 26.72 -7.98
C ASP A 65 -13.27 25.22 -8.36
N PRO A 66 -12.95 24.28 -7.44
CA PRO A 66 -12.95 22.86 -7.73
C PRO A 66 -14.36 22.30 -8.00
N MET A 67 -15.41 23.05 -7.67
CA MET A 67 -16.80 22.65 -7.88
C MET A 67 -17.40 23.18 -9.19
N SER A 68 -16.69 24.06 -9.90
CA SER A 68 -17.24 24.79 -11.05
C SER A 68 -17.78 23.89 -12.17
N GLY A 69 -17.18 22.71 -12.39
CA GLY A 69 -17.71 21.70 -13.32
C GLY A 69 -18.94 20.96 -12.79
N LEU A 70 -18.92 20.54 -11.52
CA LEU A 70 -20.00 19.81 -10.87
C LEU A 70 -21.29 20.64 -10.74
N THR A 71 -21.15 21.94 -10.48
CA THR A 71 -22.29 22.87 -10.39
C THR A 71 -22.92 23.14 -11.76
N ARG A 72 -22.12 23.20 -12.84
CA ARG A 72 -22.62 23.38 -14.21
C ARG A 72 -23.46 22.19 -14.70
N ASP A 73 -23.11 20.98 -14.26
CA ASP A 73 -23.82 19.75 -14.63
C ASP A 73 -25.16 19.56 -13.87
N GLY A 74 -25.57 20.51 -13.02
CA GLY A 74 -26.84 20.45 -12.28
C GLY A 74 -26.93 19.28 -11.30
N MET A 75 -25.78 18.68 -10.92
CA MET A 75 -25.76 17.47 -10.13
C MET A 75 -26.05 17.76 -8.65
N GLN A 76 -27.16 17.21 -8.15
CA GLN A 76 -27.37 17.04 -6.72
C GLN A 76 -26.56 15.82 -6.24
N LEU A 77 -25.67 16.01 -5.28
CA LEU A 77 -24.85 14.95 -4.70
C LEU A 77 -25.71 13.94 -3.93
N VAL A 78 -25.92 12.76 -4.51
CA VAL A 78 -26.64 11.62 -3.86
C VAL A 78 -25.65 10.66 -3.15
N SER A 79 -24.43 11.12 -2.83
CA SER A 79 -23.40 10.29 -2.20
C SER A 79 -23.11 10.73 -0.78
N SER A 80 -22.90 9.75 0.12
CA SER A 80 -22.42 9.97 1.48
C SER A 80 -20.91 10.21 1.57
N ARG A 81 -20.17 10.12 0.46
CA ARG A 81 -18.72 10.32 0.44
C ARG A 81 -18.36 11.79 0.46
N THR A 82 -17.84 12.24 1.60
CA THR A 82 -17.53 13.65 1.89
C THR A 82 -16.04 13.97 1.91
N ASP A 83 -15.16 12.98 1.75
CA ASP A 83 -13.71 13.20 1.71
C ASP A 83 -13.33 14.11 0.53
N ALA A 84 -12.58 15.17 0.80
CA ALA A 84 -12.20 16.17 -0.19
C ALA A 84 -11.27 15.60 -1.26
N LEU A 85 -10.50 14.56 -0.96
CA LEU A 85 -9.58 13.93 -1.92
C LEU A 85 -10.28 12.89 -2.80
N SER A 86 -11.49 12.47 -2.46
CA SER A 86 -12.26 11.43 -3.16
C SER A 86 -13.76 11.75 -3.10
N TYR A 87 -14.14 12.93 -3.53
CA TYR A 87 -15.44 13.53 -3.23
C TYR A 87 -16.59 12.98 -4.07
N GLY A 88 -17.72 12.70 -3.43
CA GLY A 88 -18.96 12.30 -4.07
C GLY A 88 -18.92 10.93 -4.78
N GLY A 89 -19.94 10.66 -5.59
CA GLY A 89 -20.09 9.38 -6.31
C GLY A 89 -19.07 9.18 -7.44
N ARG A 90 -18.49 10.28 -7.94
CA ARG A 90 -17.47 10.27 -9.00
C ARG A 90 -16.04 10.16 -8.47
N TRP A 91 -15.84 10.22 -7.15
CA TRP A 91 -14.53 10.23 -6.49
C TRP A 91 -13.62 11.34 -7.05
N GLU A 92 -14.14 12.56 -7.08
CA GLU A 92 -13.39 13.71 -7.61
C GLU A 92 -12.40 14.22 -6.55
N ASN A 93 -11.17 14.52 -6.93
CA ASN A 93 -10.25 15.23 -6.05
C ASN A 93 -10.58 16.73 -6.08
N LEU A 94 -10.91 17.32 -4.92
CA LEU A 94 -11.19 18.75 -4.80
C LEU A 94 -9.95 19.59 -4.48
N ALA A 95 -8.79 19.00 -4.20
CA ALA A 95 -7.53 19.71 -3.97
C ALA A 95 -6.65 19.63 -5.23
N LEU A 96 -6.73 20.66 -6.09
CA LEU A 96 -6.26 20.64 -7.47
C LEU A 96 -4.90 21.33 -7.66
N THR A 97 -4.71 22.51 -7.07
CA THR A 97 -3.46 23.26 -7.14
C THR A 97 -2.97 23.59 -5.75
N PHE A 98 -1.65 23.70 -5.61
CA PHE A 98 -1.00 23.95 -4.34
C PHE A 98 0.13 24.96 -4.53
N GLU A 99 0.04 26.09 -3.84
CA GLU A 99 1.04 27.13 -3.81
C GLU A 99 1.69 27.12 -2.42
N MET A 100 2.96 26.71 -2.34
CA MET A 100 3.71 26.65 -1.09
C MET A 100 4.60 27.88 -0.96
N ILE A 101 4.57 28.51 0.22
CA ILE A 101 5.56 29.48 0.66
C ILE A 101 6.30 28.93 1.87
N ALA A 102 7.62 29.03 1.88
CA ALA A 102 8.45 28.57 2.98
C ALA A 102 9.55 29.58 3.29
N VAL A 103 9.88 29.72 4.57
CA VAL A 103 11.04 30.47 5.05
C VAL A 103 12.03 29.48 5.65
N THR A 104 13.27 29.51 5.19
CA THR A 104 14.32 28.62 5.69
C THR A 104 14.98 29.18 6.95
N THR A 105 15.74 28.35 7.67
CA THR A 105 16.60 28.77 8.79
C THR A 105 17.73 29.71 8.35
N TRP A 106 17.98 29.83 7.05
CA TRP A 106 18.90 30.82 6.49
C TRP A 106 18.16 32.11 6.06
N GLN A 107 16.87 32.21 6.38
CA GLN A 107 16.03 33.37 6.12
C GLN A 107 15.79 33.61 4.62
N GLU A 108 15.85 32.53 3.82
CA GLU A 108 15.48 32.55 2.41
C GLU A 108 13.97 32.30 2.26
N VAL A 109 13.31 33.08 1.40
CA VAL A 109 11.91 32.86 1.02
C VAL A 109 11.86 32.01 -0.23
N LEU A 110 11.21 30.87 -0.13
CA LEU A 110 11.00 29.93 -1.23
C LEU A 110 9.51 29.90 -1.58
N THR A 111 9.22 29.87 -2.88
CA THR A 111 7.86 29.71 -3.39
C THR A 111 7.81 28.60 -4.42
N PHE A 112 6.78 27.78 -4.33
CA PHE A 112 6.59 26.63 -5.21
C PHE A 112 5.14 26.56 -5.66
N ARG A 113 4.92 26.07 -6.87
CA ARG A 113 3.59 25.80 -7.40
C ARG A 113 3.52 24.37 -7.91
N TYR A 114 2.49 23.66 -7.47
CA TYR A 114 2.19 22.29 -7.85
C TYR A 114 0.81 22.23 -8.50
N ALA A 115 0.73 21.56 -9.65
CA ALA A 115 -0.50 21.35 -10.40
C ALA A 115 -0.42 20.02 -11.16
N GLY A 116 -1.58 19.44 -11.45
CA GLY A 116 -1.69 18.14 -12.11
C GLY A 116 -2.11 17.02 -11.15
N GLU A 117 -2.23 15.80 -11.68
CA GLU A 117 -2.82 14.67 -10.93
C GLU A 117 -2.03 14.27 -9.68
N THR A 118 -0.72 14.56 -9.63
CA THR A 118 0.18 14.18 -8.53
C THR A 118 0.51 15.32 -7.59
N ALA A 119 -0.04 16.51 -7.81
CA ALA A 119 0.41 17.75 -7.18
C ALA A 119 0.42 17.73 -5.65
N LEU A 120 -0.55 17.06 -5.02
CA LEU A 120 -0.58 16.88 -3.56
C LEU A 120 0.64 16.11 -3.06
N LEU A 121 0.98 15.00 -3.73
CA LEU A 121 2.07 14.13 -3.34
C LEU A 121 3.43 14.76 -3.70
N ASP A 122 3.51 15.50 -4.80
CA ASP A 122 4.69 16.29 -5.16
C ASP A 122 4.99 17.35 -4.08
N ALA A 123 3.98 18.15 -3.70
CA ALA A 123 4.11 19.15 -2.64
C ALA A 123 4.52 18.52 -1.29
N LEU A 124 3.92 17.37 -0.96
CA LEU A 124 4.23 16.63 0.27
C LEU A 124 5.67 16.11 0.26
N CYS A 125 6.10 15.41 -0.79
CA CYS A 125 7.44 14.82 -0.88
C CYS A 125 8.54 15.88 -0.97
N ASP A 126 8.29 17.00 -1.65
CA ASP A 126 9.22 18.14 -1.67
C ASP A 126 9.36 18.77 -0.29
N TYR A 127 8.25 18.95 0.43
CA TYR A 127 8.29 19.46 1.81
C TYR A 127 9.08 18.54 2.73
N LEU A 128 8.85 17.22 2.65
CA LEU A 128 9.57 16.23 3.46
C LEU A 128 11.06 16.11 3.10
N ALA A 129 11.45 16.44 1.86
CA ALA A 129 12.85 16.42 1.43
C ALA A 129 13.74 17.44 2.18
N TRP A 130 13.14 18.48 2.77
CA TRP A 130 13.84 19.43 3.65
C TRP A 130 14.12 18.88 5.06
N SER A 131 13.62 17.68 5.38
CA SER A 131 13.84 17.02 6.66
C SER A 131 14.10 15.52 6.43
N PRO A 132 15.29 15.11 5.96
CA PRO A 132 15.62 13.68 5.81
C PRO A 132 15.38 12.88 7.11
N LEU A 133 14.99 11.61 7.03
CA LEU A 133 14.54 10.79 8.16
C LEU A 133 15.65 10.48 9.18
N ALA A 134 16.90 10.46 8.75
CA ALA A 134 18.09 10.36 9.60
C ALA A 134 18.38 11.69 10.32
N ALA A 135 17.76 12.79 9.91
CA ALA A 135 17.85 14.03 10.66
C ALA A 135 17.19 13.88 12.04
N VAL A 136 17.72 14.60 13.02
CA VAL A 136 17.25 14.54 14.41
C VAL A 136 15.85 15.14 14.58
N GLN A 137 15.43 16.03 13.69
CA GLN A 137 14.20 16.82 13.83
C GLN A 137 13.18 16.46 12.76
N ALA A 138 11.94 16.22 13.20
CA ALA A 138 10.80 16.09 12.33
C ALA A 138 10.45 17.43 11.67
N PRO A 139 9.88 17.42 10.46
CA PRO A 139 9.34 18.62 9.84
C PRO A 139 8.21 19.21 10.68
N LEU A 140 8.01 20.53 10.53
CA LEU A 140 6.92 21.23 11.21
C LEU A 140 5.56 20.82 10.63
N PRO A 141 4.46 20.98 11.38
CA PRO A 141 3.12 20.85 10.80
C PRO A 141 2.91 21.85 9.66
N MET A 142 2.29 21.40 8.57
CA MET A 142 1.99 22.25 7.41
C MET A 142 0.69 23.03 7.64
N ALA A 143 0.77 24.36 7.69
CA ALA A 143 -0.42 25.21 7.69
C ALA A 143 -1.07 25.23 6.29
N CYS A 144 -2.32 24.79 6.18
CA CYS A 144 -3.02 24.72 4.89
C CYS A 144 -4.19 25.69 4.83
N PHE A 145 -4.39 26.36 3.70
CA PHE A 145 -5.45 27.34 3.48
C PHE A 145 -6.12 27.13 2.14
N SER A 146 -7.44 27.36 2.06
CA SER A 146 -8.17 27.36 0.80
C SER A 146 -9.40 28.25 0.91
N PHE A 147 -9.56 29.15 -0.06
CA PHE A 147 -10.56 30.22 -0.04
C PHE A 147 -11.46 30.25 -1.29
N SER A 148 -11.23 29.35 -2.26
CA SER A 148 -11.80 29.42 -3.59
C SER A 148 -13.26 28.97 -3.70
N SER A 149 -13.81 28.37 -2.64
CA SER A 149 -15.19 27.91 -2.61
C SER A 149 -15.73 27.78 -1.18
N THR A 150 -17.03 27.50 -1.05
CA THR A 150 -17.65 27.14 0.24
C THR A 150 -17.07 25.86 0.86
N ARG A 151 -16.31 25.07 0.08
CA ARG A 151 -15.59 23.87 0.55
C ARG A 151 -14.11 24.14 0.87
N GLY A 152 -13.64 25.38 0.79
CA GLY A 152 -12.25 25.74 1.05
C GLY A 152 -11.74 25.23 2.39
N ALA A 153 -12.38 25.59 3.50
CA ALA A 153 -11.96 25.12 4.83
C ALA A 153 -11.90 23.58 4.96
N PRO A 154 -12.94 22.80 4.58
CA PRO A 154 -12.85 21.33 4.53
C PRO A 154 -11.69 20.78 3.68
N ILE A 155 -11.41 21.37 2.52
CA ILE A 155 -10.28 20.97 1.66
C ILE A 155 -8.96 21.19 2.39
N ALA A 156 -8.75 22.39 2.94
CA ALA A 156 -7.54 22.75 3.67
C ALA A 156 -7.28 21.82 4.87
N HIS A 157 -8.30 21.59 5.70
CA HIS A 157 -8.17 20.70 6.87
C HIS A 157 -7.85 19.26 6.47
N ARG A 158 -8.40 18.81 5.34
CA ARG A 158 -8.14 17.45 4.85
C ARG A 158 -6.70 17.29 4.37
N VAL A 159 -6.18 18.25 3.61
CA VAL A 159 -4.78 18.26 3.16
C VAL A 159 -3.83 18.36 4.35
N GLU A 160 -4.11 19.25 5.31
CA GLU A 160 -3.34 19.35 6.56
C GLU A 160 -3.32 18.01 7.32
N ALA A 161 -4.44 17.30 7.38
CA ALA A 161 -4.51 15.98 8.00
C ALA A 161 -3.63 14.95 7.28
N VAL A 162 -3.52 14.99 5.94
CA VAL A 162 -2.59 14.13 5.19
C VAL A 162 -1.15 14.44 5.59
N PHE A 163 -0.73 15.70 5.53
CA PHE A 163 0.63 16.10 5.94
C PHE A 163 0.94 15.64 7.36
N ARG A 164 0.05 15.94 8.31
CA ARG A 164 0.22 15.54 9.71
C ARG A 164 0.35 14.02 9.87
N ASN A 165 -0.50 13.23 9.23
CA ASN A 165 -0.51 11.78 9.39
C ASN A 165 0.74 11.13 8.76
N VAL A 166 1.19 11.65 7.61
CA VAL A 166 2.42 11.17 6.94
C VAL A 166 3.65 11.54 7.78
N ILE A 167 3.72 12.76 8.31
CA ILE A 167 4.80 13.16 9.22
C ILE A 167 4.80 12.30 10.48
N GLU A 168 3.64 12.06 11.09
CA GLU A 168 3.54 11.20 12.28
C GLU A 168 4.02 9.77 11.97
N TRP A 169 3.59 9.20 10.85
CA TRP A 169 3.97 7.85 10.44
C TRP A 169 5.48 7.67 10.27
N PHE A 170 6.14 8.58 9.55
CA PHE A 170 7.55 8.46 9.21
C PHE A 170 8.51 8.98 10.28
N TYR A 171 8.15 10.01 11.06
CA TYR A 171 9.09 10.63 11.99
C TYR A 171 8.86 10.25 13.45
N ARG A 172 7.68 9.72 13.79
CA ARG A 172 7.31 9.39 15.18
C ARG A 172 6.77 7.97 15.35
N GLY A 173 6.29 7.37 14.28
CA GLY A 173 5.75 6.01 14.25
C GLY A 173 6.77 4.94 13.85
N ALA A 174 6.24 3.73 13.62
CA ALA A 174 7.00 2.57 13.18
C ALA A 174 7.49 2.67 11.72
N GLY A 175 7.11 3.73 10.98
CA GLY A 175 7.41 3.87 9.56
C GLY A 175 8.81 4.38 9.21
N ARG A 176 9.62 4.76 10.21
CA ARG A 176 10.84 5.57 10.03
C ARG A 176 11.90 5.00 9.09
N GLU A 177 12.06 3.68 9.04
CA GLU A 177 13.09 3.08 8.20
C GLU A 177 12.54 2.67 6.84
N LEU A 178 11.55 1.77 6.83
CA LEU A 178 11.07 1.13 5.60
C LEU A 178 9.55 1.01 5.54
N GLY A 179 8.81 1.74 6.38
CA GLY A 179 7.35 1.68 6.39
C GLY A 179 6.73 2.16 5.08
N ARG A 180 5.56 1.63 4.74
CA ARG A 180 4.77 2.01 3.57
C ARG A 180 3.50 2.72 4.02
N TYR A 181 3.19 3.88 3.44
CA TYR A 181 1.98 4.63 3.71
C TYR A 181 1.11 4.72 2.46
N VAL A 182 -0.12 4.20 2.54
CA VAL A 182 -1.05 4.18 1.40
C VAL A 182 -2.05 5.32 1.51
N LEU A 183 -2.15 6.12 0.44
CA LEU A 183 -3.11 7.21 0.30
C LEU A 183 -3.92 7.04 -0.99
N GLN A 184 -5.23 7.26 -0.92
CA GLN A 184 -6.11 7.34 -2.08
C GLN A 184 -6.46 8.79 -2.39
N VAL A 185 -6.29 9.16 -3.67
CA VAL A 185 -6.74 10.45 -4.22
C VAL A 185 -7.55 10.14 -5.48
N GLY A 186 -8.84 10.46 -5.41
CA GLY A 186 -9.84 10.02 -6.37
C GLY A 186 -9.86 8.50 -6.53
N HIS A 187 -9.65 8.02 -7.75
CA HIS A 187 -9.56 6.59 -8.07
C HIS A 187 -8.15 6.01 -7.98
N GLN A 188 -7.16 6.86 -7.73
CA GLN A 188 -5.75 6.49 -7.77
C GLN A 188 -5.22 6.24 -6.36
N TYR A 189 -4.26 5.33 -6.26
CA TYR A 189 -3.58 5.01 -5.03
C TYR A 189 -2.11 5.43 -5.11
N PHE A 190 -1.58 5.87 -3.98
CA PHE A 190 -0.20 6.26 -3.82
C PHE A 190 0.38 5.47 -2.65
N VAL A 191 1.58 4.93 -2.82
CA VAL A 191 2.33 4.29 -1.74
C VAL A 191 3.57 5.14 -1.51
N LEU A 192 3.66 5.74 -0.33
CA LEU A 192 4.87 6.41 0.12
C LEU A 192 5.78 5.41 0.83
N GLN A 193 7.06 5.41 0.48
CA GLN A 193 8.10 4.63 1.15
C GLN A 193 9.41 5.44 1.16
N PRO A 194 10.26 5.30 2.21
CA PRO A 194 11.55 5.97 2.24
C PRO A 194 12.48 5.48 1.12
N GLU A 195 13.05 6.41 0.37
CA GLU A 195 14.12 6.17 -0.59
C GLU A 195 15.23 7.20 -0.34
N ASN A 196 16.46 6.74 -0.10
CA ASN A 196 17.60 7.60 0.24
C ASN A 196 17.26 8.61 1.36
N ASP A 197 16.68 8.09 2.45
CA ASP A 197 16.35 8.87 3.65
C ASP A 197 15.21 9.90 3.48
N VAL A 198 14.45 9.85 2.38
CA VAL A 198 13.31 10.74 2.15
C VAL A 198 12.10 9.95 1.66
N PRO A 199 10.88 10.19 2.19
CA PRO A 199 9.68 9.61 1.63
C PRO A 199 9.49 9.98 0.14
N ARG A 200 9.37 8.97 -0.70
CA ARG A 200 9.01 9.05 -2.12
C ARG A 200 7.74 8.26 -2.36
N TYR A 201 7.06 8.50 -3.48
CA TYR A 201 5.81 7.83 -3.78
C TYR A 201 5.87 7.06 -5.11
N ASN A 202 5.12 5.96 -5.17
CA ASN A 202 4.70 5.34 -6.43
C ASN A 202 3.19 5.49 -6.61
N LYS A 203 2.76 5.68 -7.86
CA LYS A 203 1.36 5.89 -8.24
C LYS A 203 0.77 4.64 -8.90
N PHE A 204 -0.45 4.27 -8.50
CA PHE A 204 -1.17 3.11 -9.00
C PHE A 204 -2.57 3.50 -9.46
N PRO A 205 -2.99 3.05 -10.66
CA PRO A 205 -4.25 3.49 -11.27
C PRO A 205 -5.50 2.85 -10.64
N ASN A 206 -5.36 1.74 -9.91
CA ASN A 206 -6.48 0.98 -9.35
C ASN A 206 -6.02 0.00 -8.24
N LEU A 207 -6.98 -0.59 -7.55
CA LEU A 207 -6.73 -1.54 -6.46
C LEU A 207 -5.92 -2.78 -6.89
N PRO A 208 -6.18 -3.44 -8.03
CA PRO A 208 -5.33 -4.56 -8.49
C PRO A 208 -3.85 -4.19 -8.66
N ALA A 209 -3.56 -3.02 -9.22
CA ALA A 209 -2.20 -2.52 -9.38
C ALA A 209 -1.54 -2.25 -8.01
N LEU A 210 -2.29 -1.63 -7.08
CA LEU A 210 -1.85 -1.44 -5.69
C LEU A 210 -1.52 -2.79 -5.02
N LEU A 211 -2.42 -3.77 -5.09
CA LEU A 211 -2.22 -5.07 -4.45
C LEU A 211 -0.99 -5.81 -5.02
N THR A 212 -0.74 -5.66 -6.32
CA THR A 212 0.47 -6.23 -6.95
C THR A 212 1.73 -5.58 -6.41
N HIS A 213 1.74 -4.26 -6.24
CA HIS A 213 2.87 -3.56 -5.65
C HIS A 213 3.05 -3.87 -4.15
N LEU A 214 1.97 -3.91 -3.36
CA LEU A 214 2.07 -4.28 -1.94
C LEU A 214 2.57 -5.71 -1.73
N GLY A 215 2.44 -6.56 -2.76
CA GLY A 215 2.98 -7.92 -2.79
C GLY A 215 4.43 -8.05 -3.26
N THR A 216 5.13 -6.96 -3.56
CA THR A 216 6.56 -7.03 -3.89
C THR A 216 7.38 -7.38 -2.64
N PRO A 217 8.34 -8.32 -2.75
CA PRO A 217 9.23 -8.70 -1.65
C PRO A 217 9.92 -7.50 -1.01
N GLN A 218 10.17 -7.56 0.30
CA GLN A 218 10.85 -6.50 1.06
C GLN A 218 12.19 -6.99 1.62
N GLU A 219 13.20 -6.14 1.72
CA GLU A 219 14.51 -6.56 2.24
C GLU A 219 14.46 -6.84 3.75
N THR A 220 13.76 -5.99 4.49
CA THR A 220 13.43 -6.17 5.90
C THR A 220 11.93 -5.95 6.10
N PHE A 221 11.44 -6.15 7.32
CA PHE A 221 10.03 -5.94 7.63
C PHE A 221 9.59 -4.50 7.33
N SER A 222 8.62 -4.36 6.43
CA SER A 222 8.03 -3.09 6.04
C SER A 222 6.55 -3.07 6.39
N GLN A 223 6.21 -2.43 7.51
CA GLN A 223 4.82 -2.28 7.92
C GLN A 223 4.06 -1.36 6.96
N ILE A 224 2.81 -1.70 6.68
CA ILE A 224 1.90 -0.88 5.86
C ILE A 224 0.96 -0.12 6.79
N SER A 225 0.76 1.17 6.52
CA SER A 225 -0.29 2.00 7.13
C SER A 225 -1.12 2.65 6.04
N THR A 226 -2.34 3.04 6.36
CA THR A 226 -3.29 3.65 5.42
C THR A 226 -3.79 4.97 6.00
N ASP A 227 -3.98 5.96 5.13
CA ASP A 227 -4.78 7.13 5.49
C ASP A 227 -6.23 6.72 5.88
N ALA A 228 -6.84 7.48 6.80
CA ALA A 228 -8.11 7.14 7.43
C ALA A 228 -9.29 6.91 6.47
N PHE A 229 -9.26 7.51 5.27
CA PHE A 229 -10.31 7.34 4.24
C PHE A 229 -9.89 6.37 3.14
N THR A 230 -8.62 5.99 3.10
CA THR A 230 -8.07 5.09 2.09
C THR A 230 -8.48 3.66 2.38
N LEU A 231 -9.00 2.96 1.36
CA LEU A 231 -9.40 1.55 1.47
C LEU A 231 -10.46 1.27 2.55
N ALA A 232 -11.23 2.28 2.96
CA ALA A 232 -12.19 2.22 4.05
C ALA A 232 -13.31 1.17 3.85
N GLU A 233 -13.62 0.84 2.59
CA GLU A 233 -14.62 -0.18 2.21
C GLU A 233 -14.02 -1.60 2.11
N SER A 234 -12.73 -1.77 2.43
CA SER A 234 -12.00 -3.05 2.36
C SER A 234 -11.53 -3.51 3.75
N PRO A 235 -11.19 -4.79 3.92
CA PRO A 235 -10.61 -5.27 5.18
C PRO A 235 -9.13 -4.89 5.36
N LEU A 236 -8.48 -4.32 4.34
CA LEU A 236 -7.03 -4.10 4.32
C LEU A 236 -6.52 -3.22 5.46
N PRO A 237 -7.16 -2.08 5.83
CA PRO A 237 -6.69 -1.29 6.97
C PRO A 237 -6.60 -2.11 8.27
N ALA A 238 -7.62 -2.92 8.56
CA ALA A 238 -7.62 -3.77 9.75
C ALA A 238 -6.56 -4.89 9.68
N ILE A 239 -6.32 -5.43 8.48
CA ILE A 239 -5.28 -6.44 8.23
C ILE A 239 -3.89 -5.84 8.49
N PHE A 240 -3.62 -4.64 7.97
CA PHE A 240 -2.34 -3.97 8.14
C PHE A 240 -2.07 -3.53 9.59
N GLU A 241 -3.10 -3.13 10.33
CA GLU A 241 -2.99 -2.72 11.73
C GLU A 241 -2.41 -3.81 12.64
N ILE A 242 -2.69 -5.10 12.37
CA ILE A 242 -2.21 -6.20 13.22
C ILE A 242 -0.95 -6.88 12.67
N ASN A 243 -0.35 -6.32 11.62
CA ASN A 243 0.80 -6.96 10.98
C ASN A 243 2.04 -6.95 11.88
N ARG A 244 2.78 -8.07 11.93
CA ARG A 244 3.95 -8.23 12.79
C ARG A 244 5.15 -8.76 12.00
N ALA A 245 6.34 -8.26 12.36
CA ALA A 245 7.61 -8.76 11.85
C ALA A 245 7.83 -10.23 12.26
N GLY A 246 8.40 -11.04 11.36
CA GLY A 246 8.68 -12.45 11.64
C GLY A 246 7.43 -13.30 11.86
N CYS A 247 6.30 -12.91 11.27
CA CYS A 247 5.04 -13.64 11.42
C CYS A 247 4.32 -13.69 10.07
N VAL A 248 3.93 -14.90 9.66
CA VAL A 248 3.06 -15.09 8.49
C VAL A 248 1.62 -15.08 8.97
N GLN A 249 0.82 -14.13 8.49
CA GLN A 249 -0.55 -13.94 8.95
C GLN A 249 -1.52 -14.13 7.78
N LEU A 250 -2.32 -15.19 7.85
CA LEU A 250 -3.36 -15.50 6.88
C LEU A 250 -4.71 -14.96 7.35
N PHE A 251 -5.37 -14.23 6.48
CA PHE A 251 -6.71 -13.69 6.68
C PHE A 251 -7.62 -14.22 5.58
N TYR A 252 -8.85 -14.60 5.94
CA TYR A 252 -9.84 -14.97 4.94
C TYR A 252 -11.22 -14.39 5.21
N GLN A 253 -11.92 -14.01 4.14
CA GLN A 253 -13.31 -13.57 4.16
C GLN A 253 -14.15 -14.51 3.30
N VAL A 254 -15.23 -15.05 3.86
CA VAL A 254 -16.13 -15.95 3.13
C VAL A 254 -17.23 -15.15 2.45
N ASN A 255 -17.36 -15.33 1.14
CA ASN A 255 -18.36 -14.70 0.28
C ASN A 255 -19.09 -15.81 -0.51
N GLY A 256 -20.11 -16.43 0.10
CA GLY A 256 -20.86 -17.52 -0.52
C GLY A 256 -20.00 -18.76 -0.76
N ASN A 257 -19.85 -19.17 -2.02
CA ASN A 257 -19.03 -20.32 -2.45
C ASN A 257 -17.57 -19.94 -2.75
N GLN A 258 -17.15 -18.73 -2.39
CA GLN A 258 -15.79 -18.24 -2.58
C GLN A 258 -15.24 -17.67 -1.28
N ALA A 259 -13.91 -17.69 -1.14
CA ALA A 259 -13.21 -16.99 -0.09
C ALA A 259 -12.17 -16.05 -0.70
N LEU A 260 -12.08 -14.84 -0.14
CA LEU A 260 -10.97 -13.92 -0.36
C LEU A 260 -9.90 -14.25 0.67
N VAL A 261 -8.69 -14.56 0.23
CA VAL A 261 -7.56 -14.89 1.08
C VAL A 261 -6.50 -13.81 0.91
N TYR A 262 -6.09 -13.24 2.03
CA TYR A 262 -4.96 -12.32 2.15
C TYR A 262 -3.90 -12.99 3.02
N VAL A 263 -2.63 -12.89 2.64
CA VAL A 263 -1.52 -13.32 3.50
C VAL A 263 -0.53 -12.18 3.56
N LEU A 264 -0.22 -11.71 4.77
CA LEU A 264 0.97 -10.88 4.98
C LEU A 264 2.09 -11.83 5.40
N ASP A 265 3.18 -11.77 4.67
CA ASP A 265 4.36 -12.58 5.00
C ASP A 265 5.19 -11.95 6.13
N GLU A 266 6.24 -12.66 6.52
CA GLU A 266 7.14 -12.30 7.61
C GLU A 266 7.84 -10.94 7.46
N LYS A 267 7.90 -10.38 6.23
CA LYS A 267 8.46 -9.05 5.94
C LYS A 267 7.39 -8.02 5.54
N GLY A 268 6.11 -8.38 5.64
CA GLY A 268 4.98 -7.50 5.36
C GLY A 268 4.55 -7.46 3.89
N SER A 269 5.06 -8.34 3.02
CA SER A 269 4.60 -8.43 1.63
C SER A 269 3.22 -9.06 1.55
N LEU A 270 2.31 -8.45 0.78
CA LEU A 270 0.93 -8.87 0.65
C LEU A 270 0.72 -9.87 -0.49
N PHE A 271 0.21 -11.05 -0.16
CA PHE A 271 -0.39 -11.97 -1.12
C PHE A 271 -1.92 -11.86 -1.08
N PHE A 272 -2.56 -11.92 -2.25
CA PHE A 272 -4.02 -11.93 -2.38
C PHE A 272 -4.48 -12.94 -3.43
N GLN A 273 -5.52 -13.72 -3.09
CA GLN A 273 -6.19 -14.62 -4.01
C GLN A 273 -7.66 -14.83 -3.65
N GLN A 274 -8.48 -15.02 -4.66
CA GLN A 274 -9.84 -15.54 -4.53
C GLN A 274 -9.83 -17.04 -4.82
N VAL A 275 -10.39 -17.84 -3.92
CA VAL A 275 -10.42 -19.31 -4.01
C VAL A 275 -11.84 -19.83 -3.85
N ALA A 276 -12.12 -21.03 -4.36
CA ALA A 276 -13.38 -21.71 -4.07
C ALA A 276 -13.45 -22.06 -2.58
N PHE A 277 -14.63 -21.91 -1.99
CA PHE A 277 -14.85 -22.16 -0.58
C PHE A 277 -15.89 -23.27 -0.39
N HIS A 278 -15.48 -24.33 0.30
CA HIS A 278 -16.36 -25.43 0.69
C HIS A 278 -16.66 -25.37 2.19
N ASP A 279 -15.59 -25.32 2.99
CA ASP A 279 -15.66 -25.20 4.44
C ASP A 279 -14.34 -24.65 5.00
N ASN A 280 -14.39 -24.07 6.21
CA ASN A 280 -13.23 -23.47 6.87
C ASN A 280 -12.10 -24.47 7.10
N LEU A 281 -12.41 -25.72 7.46
CA LEU A 281 -11.40 -26.71 7.78
C LEU A 281 -10.59 -27.08 6.53
N THR A 282 -11.24 -27.30 5.40
CA THR A 282 -10.58 -27.58 4.12
C THR A 282 -9.70 -26.41 3.68
N LEU A 283 -10.22 -25.18 3.71
CA LEU A 283 -9.47 -23.97 3.34
C LEU A 283 -8.22 -23.79 4.21
N LEU A 284 -8.39 -23.83 5.53
CA LEU A 284 -7.28 -23.58 6.45
C LEU A 284 -6.25 -24.70 6.43
N THR A 285 -6.68 -25.96 6.33
CA THR A 285 -5.76 -27.11 6.31
C THR A 285 -4.83 -27.09 5.09
N GLN A 286 -5.34 -26.72 3.89
CA GLN A 286 -4.50 -26.67 2.69
C GLN A 286 -3.41 -25.59 2.78
N PHE A 287 -3.75 -24.41 3.31
CA PHE A 287 -2.80 -23.31 3.47
C PHE A 287 -1.84 -23.61 4.62
N GLN A 288 -2.31 -24.19 5.72
CA GLN A 288 -1.46 -24.59 6.82
C GLN A 288 -0.35 -25.53 6.36
N ARG A 289 -0.71 -26.62 5.68
CA ARG A 289 0.27 -27.59 5.17
C ARG A 289 1.30 -26.93 4.26
N PHE A 290 0.84 -26.06 3.38
CA PHE A 290 1.71 -25.34 2.46
C PHE A 290 2.66 -24.39 3.19
N LEU A 291 2.14 -23.55 4.08
CA LEU A 291 2.92 -22.56 4.82
C LEU A 291 3.92 -23.21 5.77
N GLU A 292 3.55 -24.29 6.47
CA GLU A 292 4.47 -25.07 7.32
C GLU A 292 5.64 -25.65 6.50
N LYS A 293 5.38 -26.15 5.28
CA LYS A 293 6.43 -26.64 4.38
C LYS A 293 7.34 -25.52 3.90
N VAL A 294 6.79 -24.38 3.54
CA VAL A 294 7.56 -23.19 3.14
C VAL A 294 8.43 -22.70 4.29
N GLN A 295 7.89 -22.62 5.51
CA GLN A 295 8.63 -22.23 6.70
C GLN A 295 9.81 -23.16 6.97
N HIS A 296 9.59 -24.47 7.00
CA HIS A 296 10.68 -25.44 7.19
C HIS A 296 11.81 -25.28 6.15
N ARG A 297 11.46 -24.99 4.89
CA ARG A 297 12.43 -24.81 3.81
C ARG A 297 13.22 -23.50 3.99
N ARG A 298 12.54 -22.43 4.39
CA ARG A 298 13.18 -21.14 4.71
C ARG A 298 14.12 -21.25 5.91
N ASP A 299 13.70 -21.93 6.97
CA ASP A 299 14.54 -22.21 8.16
C ASP A 299 15.79 -23.00 7.81
N PHE A 300 15.65 -24.01 6.93
CA PHE A 300 16.77 -24.80 6.46
C PHE A 300 17.78 -23.93 5.68
N LEU A 301 17.29 -23.13 4.73
CA LEU A 301 18.14 -22.25 3.92
C LEU A 301 18.81 -21.15 4.74
N ALA A 302 18.13 -20.56 5.73
CA ALA A 302 18.70 -19.57 6.64
C ALA A 302 19.84 -20.15 7.48
N ARG A 303 19.70 -21.40 7.94
CA ARG A 303 20.76 -22.10 8.67
C ARG A 303 21.98 -22.39 7.80
N GLU A 304 21.78 -22.74 6.53
CA GLU A 304 22.89 -22.95 5.59
C GLU A 304 23.64 -21.65 5.27
N SER A 305 22.96 -20.50 5.22
CA SER A 305 23.60 -19.19 5.01
C SER A 305 24.21 -18.58 6.28
N GLY A 306 24.04 -19.22 7.45
CA GLY A 306 24.50 -18.68 8.73
C GLY A 306 23.66 -17.51 9.26
N GLU A 307 22.47 -17.30 8.68
CA GLU A 307 21.48 -16.34 9.18
C GLU A 307 20.72 -16.93 10.37
N HIS A 308 20.18 -16.05 11.24
CA HIS A 308 19.29 -16.52 12.30
C HIS A 308 17.96 -16.93 11.66
N ALA A 309 17.54 -18.17 11.90
CA ALA A 309 16.19 -18.59 11.58
C ALA A 309 15.23 -17.85 12.51
N ASP A 310 14.55 -16.84 11.98
CA ASP A 310 13.40 -16.25 12.67
C ASP A 310 12.32 -17.33 12.78
N SER A 311 11.90 -17.61 14.02
CA SER A 311 10.82 -18.56 14.27
C SER A 311 9.51 -17.92 13.81
N ASP A 312 9.18 -18.06 12.53
CA ASP A 312 7.99 -17.44 11.95
C ASP A 312 6.71 -18.06 12.53
N GLU A 313 5.99 -17.36 13.40
CA GLU A 313 4.66 -17.83 13.84
C GLU A 313 3.70 -17.73 12.64
N ILE A 314 2.89 -18.77 12.39
CA ILE A 314 1.80 -18.70 11.41
C ILE A 314 0.48 -18.48 12.14
N GLU A 315 -0.19 -17.38 11.84
CA GLU A 315 -1.48 -17.03 12.42
C GLU A 315 -2.60 -17.05 11.38
N TYR A 316 -3.81 -17.36 11.83
CA TYR A 316 -5.00 -17.47 10.99
C TYR A 316 -6.11 -16.60 11.55
N TYR A 317 -6.78 -15.84 10.69
CA TYR A 317 -7.85 -14.94 11.05
C TYR A 317 -9.01 -15.04 10.06
N GLN A 318 -10.23 -15.09 10.60
CA GLN A 318 -11.44 -14.87 9.82
C GLN A 318 -11.81 -13.39 9.86
N ILE A 319 -12.08 -12.83 8.69
CA ILE A 319 -12.57 -11.48 8.51
C ILE A 319 -14.10 -11.52 8.56
N LEU A 320 -14.68 -10.82 9.53
CA LEU A 320 -16.12 -10.63 9.68
C LEU A 320 -16.49 -9.17 9.38
N GLN A 321 -17.40 -8.97 8.43
CA GLN A 321 -17.93 -7.65 8.12
C GLN A 321 -18.94 -7.22 9.20
N ARG A 322 -18.75 -6.05 9.80
CA ARG A 322 -19.73 -5.46 10.73
C ARG A 322 -20.68 -4.53 9.98
N SER A 323 -21.87 -4.34 10.55
CA SER A 323 -22.83 -3.33 10.09
C SER A 323 -22.28 -1.90 10.10
N SER A 324 -21.24 -1.64 10.90
CA SER A 324 -20.54 -0.35 10.98
C SER A 324 -19.52 -0.10 9.85
N GLY A 325 -19.41 -1.00 8.86
CA GLY A 325 -18.43 -0.91 7.75
C GLY A 325 -17.00 -1.34 8.12
N LYS A 326 -16.59 -1.24 9.39
CA LYS A 326 -15.29 -1.74 9.85
C LYS A 326 -15.24 -3.27 9.93
N SER A 327 -14.18 -3.87 9.39
CA SER A 327 -13.92 -5.30 9.48
C SER A 327 -13.46 -5.70 10.89
N LYS A 328 -13.96 -6.83 11.40
CA LYS A 328 -13.49 -7.49 12.63
C LYS A 328 -12.63 -8.68 12.26
N LEU A 329 -11.47 -8.82 12.89
CA LEU A 329 -10.60 -9.98 12.72
C LEU A 329 -10.78 -10.93 13.90
N GLU A 330 -11.13 -12.19 13.62
CA GLU A 330 -11.28 -13.24 14.63
C GLU A 330 -10.22 -14.32 14.45
N ARG A 331 -9.34 -14.46 15.44
CA ARG A 331 -8.27 -15.48 15.43
C ARG A 331 -8.87 -16.88 15.36
N GLN A 332 -8.35 -17.71 14.46
CA GLN A 332 -8.76 -19.08 14.24
C GLN A 332 -7.68 -20.03 14.77
N ASN A 333 -8.10 -21.07 15.48
CA ASN A 333 -7.24 -22.16 15.91
C ASN A 333 -7.52 -23.38 15.06
N ILE A 334 -6.55 -23.80 14.24
CA ILE A 334 -6.69 -25.03 13.46
C ILE A 334 -6.29 -26.20 14.36
N ASN A 335 -7.23 -27.10 14.63
CA ASN A 335 -6.95 -28.27 15.44
C ASN A 335 -6.27 -29.36 14.59
N PRO A 336 -5.00 -29.73 14.86
CA PRO A 336 -4.28 -30.75 14.08
C PRO A 336 -4.97 -32.11 14.10
N PHE A 337 -5.70 -32.44 15.18
CA PHE A 337 -6.30 -33.77 15.36
C PHE A 337 -7.59 -33.99 14.56
N LYS A 338 -8.18 -32.94 13.96
CA LYS A 338 -9.32 -33.08 13.04
C LYS A 338 -8.89 -33.37 11.60
N GLN A 339 -7.59 -33.53 11.32
CA GLN A 339 -7.01 -33.74 9.98
C GLN A 339 -7.27 -35.15 9.37
N SER A 340 -8.23 -35.92 9.89
CA SER A 340 -8.50 -37.32 9.50
C SER A 340 -9.31 -37.49 8.20
N ARG A 341 -9.09 -36.63 7.20
CA ARG A 341 -9.49 -36.93 5.82
C ARG A 341 -8.24 -37.26 5.03
N SER A 342 -8.26 -38.38 4.32
CA SER A 342 -7.28 -38.73 3.27
C SER A 342 -7.13 -37.52 2.36
N TYR A 343 -6.11 -36.70 2.62
CA TYR A 343 -5.87 -35.47 1.90
C TYR A 343 -4.99 -35.84 0.71
N PHE A 344 -5.46 -35.52 -0.49
CA PHE A 344 -4.72 -35.76 -1.71
C PHE A 344 -3.57 -34.74 -1.82
N GLY A 345 -2.35 -35.17 -1.51
CA GLY A 345 -1.18 -34.30 -1.56
C GLY A 345 -0.71 -34.09 -2.98
N VAL A 346 -0.62 -32.83 -3.41
CA VAL A 346 0.05 -32.44 -4.66
C VAL A 346 1.31 -31.68 -4.26
N GLN A 347 2.47 -32.24 -4.58
CA GLN A 347 3.76 -31.60 -4.43
C GLN A 347 4.30 -31.24 -5.81
N VAL A 348 4.89 -30.05 -5.92
CA VAL A 348 5.50 -29.58 -7.17
C VAL A 348 6.97 -29.33 -6.91
N ILE A 349 7.82 -30.01 -7.66
CA ILE A 349 9.26 -29.82 -7.69
C ILE A 349 9.64 -29.19 -9.02
N GLY A 350 10.54 -28.23 -9.01
CA GLY A 350 10.99 -27.58 -10.24
C GLY A 350 12.43 -27.15 -10.20
N ASP A 351 13.10 -27.37 -11.33
CA ASP A 351 14.51 -27.03 -11.52
C ASP A 351 14.72 -26.34 -12.88
N VAL A 352 15.86 -25.68 -13.04
CA VAL A 352 16.29 -25.05 -14.28
C VAL A 352 17.39 -25.91 -14.89
N LEU A 353 17.12 -26.52 -16.05
CA LEU A 353 18.15 -27.20 -16.83
C LEU A 353 19.02 -26.21 -17.62
N GLU A 354 20.14 -26.71 -18.14
CA GLU A 354 20.95 -26.02 -19.14
C GLU A 354 20.06 -25.51 -20.31
N GLU A 355 20.38 -24.33 -20.87
CA GLU A 355 19.55 -23.56 -21.82
C GLU A 355 18.29 -22.87 -21.23
N ASN A 356 18.20 -22.69 -19.92
CA ASN A 356 17.11 -21.94 -19.27
C ASN A 356 15.72 -22.61 -19.44
N ARG A 357 15.70 -23.93 -19.65
CA ARG A 357 14.46 -24.72 -19.73
C ARG A 357 14.02 -25.13 -18.33
N THR A 358 12.79 -24.75 -17.95
CA THR A 358 12.18 -25.17 -16.69
C THR A 358 11.69 -26.62 -16.79
N VAL A 359 12.11 -27.46 -15.87
CA VAL A 359 11.55 -28.81 -15.68
C VAL A 359 10.71 -28.82 -14.42
N LEU A 360 9.45 -29.20 -14.57
CA LEU A 360 8.54 -29.43 -13.44
C LEU A 360 8.25 -30.91 -13.30
N THR A 361 8.29 -31.38 -12.06
CA THR A 361 7.85 -32.71 -11.64
C THR A 361 6.78 -32.55 -10.57
N MET A 362 5.62 -33.15 -10.76
CA MET A 362 4.49 -33.12 -9.83
C MET A 362 4.27 -34.51 -9.25
N TYR A 363 4.22 -34.59 -7.94
CA TYR A 363 3.87 -35.81 -7.22
C TYR A 363 2.43 -35.69 -6.71
N CYS A 364 1.60 -36.63 -7.14
CA CYS A 364 0.24 -36.80 -6.69
C CYS A 364 0.14 -38.05 -5.82
N ASN A 365 0.29 -37.87 -4.50
CA ASN A 365 0.67 -38.94 -3.57
C ASN A 365 1.96 -39.65 -4.02
N GLU A 366 1.90 -40.90 -4.45
CA GLU A 366 3.06 -41.70 -4.90
C GLU A 366 3.28 -41.66 -6.42
N GLN A 367 2.35 -41.08 -7.19
CA GLN A 367 2.45 -41.03 -8.64
C GLN A 367 3.21 -39.79 -9.10
N GLU A 368 4.27 -40.00 -9.88
CA GLU A 368 5.06 -38.94 -10.51
C GLU A 368 4.50 -38.56 -11.89
N PHE A 369 4.54 -37.27 -12.20
CA PHE A 369 4.31 -36.69 -13.52
C PHE A 369 5.39 -35.64 -13.80
N SER A 370 6.12 -35.75 -14.91
CA SER A 370 7.17 -34.79 -15.23
C SER A 370 6.97 -34.11 -16.59
N THR A 371 7.55 -32.91 -16.73
CA THR A 371 7.60 -32.19 -18.01
C THR A 371 8.39 -32.98 -19.05
N LEU A 372 9.36 -33.79 -18.63
CA LEU A 372 10.14 -34.66 -19.51
C LEU A 372 9.29 -35.77 -20.14
N GLU A 373 8.34 -36.32 -19.39
CA GLU A 373 7.45 -37.38 -19.86
C GLU A 373 6.24 -36.85 -20.64
N TYR A 374 5.59 -35.80 -20.12
CA TYR A 374 4.30 -35.34 -20.63
C TYR A 374 4.35 -34.03 -21.41
N GLY A 375 5.47 -33.30 -21.40
CA GLY A 375 5.62 -32.01 -22.07
C GLY A 375 4.50 -31.04 -21.68
N ASP A 376 3.86 -30.42 -22.68
CA ASP A 376 2.77 -29.46 -22.49
C ASP A 376 1.51 -30.07 -21.85
N ARG A 377 1.36 -31.40 -21.89
CA ARG A 377 0.19 -32.12 -21.33
C ARG A 377 0.31 -32.41 -19.85
N LEU A 378 1.41 -32.05 -19.19
CA LEU A 378 1.64 -32.32 -17.76
C LEU A 378 0.43 -31.96 -16.88
N PHE A 379 -0.11 -30.77 -17.05
CA PHE A 379 -1.24 -30.27 -16.25
C PHE A 379 -2.54 -31.05 -16.48
N GLU A 380 -2.79 -31.47 -17.72
CA GLU A 380 -3.97 -32.27 -18.07
C GLU A 380 -3.88 -33.68 -17.47
N GLU A 381 -2.72 -34.33 -17.56
CA GLU A 381 -2.52 -35.68 -17.03
C GLU A 381 -2.62 -35.71 -15.51
N VAL A 382 -2.03 -34.71 -14.84
CA VAL A 382 -2.20 -34.52 -13.40
C VAL A 382 -3.68 -34.31 -13.07
N ALA A 383 -4.40 -33.43 -13.79
CA ALA A 383 -5.82 -33.19 -13.54
C ALA A 383 -6.69 -34.45 -13.74
N ARG A 384 -6.45 -35.22 -14.81
CA ARG A 384 -7.12 -36.51 -15.07
C ARG A 384 -6.87 -37.51 -13.94
N TYR A 385 -5.61 -37.61 -13.51
CA TYR A 385 -5.24 -38.50 -12.42
C TYR A 385 -5.91 -38.10 -11.11
N VAL A 386 -5.84 -36.83 -10.72
CA VAL A 386 -6.51 -36.33 -9.50
C VAL A 386 -8.01 -36.60 -9.56
N LEU A 387 -8.66 -36.33 -10.69
CA LEU A 387 -10.09 -36.59 -10.88
C LEU A 387 -10.43 -38.08 -10.73
N SER A 388 -9.61 -38.97 -11.30
CA SER A 388 -9.80 -40.44 -11.19
C SER A 388 -9.72 -40.96 -9.75
N LYS A 389 -9.00 -40.26 -8.87
CA LYS A 389 -8.83 -40.63 -7.46
C LYS A 389 -9.92 -40.06 -6.55
N ARG A 390 -10.79 -39.20 -7.07
CA ARG A 390 -11.92 -38.64 -6.30
C ARG A 390 -13.07 -39.63 -6.30
N GLY A 391 -13.33 -40.24 -5.14
CA GLY A 391 -14.46 -41.16 -4.97
C GLY A 391 -15.85 -40.55 -5.24
N SER A 392 -15.96 -39.21 -5.25
CA SER A 392 -17.20 -38.48 -5.58
C SER A 392 -17.35 -38.11 -7.06
N GLY A 393 -16.28 -38.22 -7.88
CA GLY A 393 -16.25 -37.70 -9.25
C GLY A 393 -16.39 -36.17 -9.36
N GLN A 394 -16.38 -35.44 -8.24
CA GLN A 394 -16.60 -33.98 -8.23
C GLN A 394 -15.35 -33.21 -8.67
N THR A 395 -15.56 -32.10 -9.37
CA THR A 395 -14.53 -31.22 -9.94
C THR A 395 -14.16 -30.06 -9.01
N TYR A 396 -14.02 -30.30 -7.70
CA TYR A 396 -13.49 -29.26 -6.80
C TYR A 396 -12.04 -28.88 -7.16
N PRO A 397 -11.54 -27.68 -6.82
CA PRO A 397 -10.20 -27.28 -7.23
C PRO A 397 -9.08 -28.18 -6.69
N ILE A 398 -8.03 -28.36 -7.49
CA ILE A 398 -6.76 -28.97 -7.10
C ILE A 398 -5.95 -27.93 -6.34
N TYR A 399 -5.47 -28.33 -5.17
CA TYR A 399 -4.66 -27.49 -4.29
C TYR A 399 -3.27 -28.10 -4.10
N ILE A 400 -2.24 -27.26 -4.22
CA ILE A 400 -0.85 -27.63 -3.98
C ILE A 400 -0.55 -27.53 -2.50
N THR A 401 0.02 -28.59 -1.94
CA THR A 401 0.42 -28.68 -0.54
C THR A 401 1.89 -28.47 -0.28
N ASP A 402 2.73 -28.62 -1.30
CA ASP A 402 4.17 -28.39 -1.18
C ASP A 402 4.77 -27.94 -2.51
N ILE A 403 5.72 -27.03 -2.43
CA ILE A 403 6.48 -26.51 -3.57
C ILE A 403 7.96 -26.51 -3.20
N ASP A 404 8.76 -27.18 -4.02
CA ASP A 404 10.21 -27.18 -3.96
C ASP A 404 10.77 -26.64 -5.28
N LEU A 405 11.34 -25.44 -5.27
CA LEU A 405 11.79 -24.78 -6.49
C LEU A 405 13.19 -24.24 -6.32
N ALA A 406 14.01 -24.41 -7.35
CA ALA A 406 15.26 -23.68 -7.47
C ALA A 406 15.02 -22.17 -7.36
N ARG A 407 15.93 -21.45 -6.68
CA ARG A 407 15.83 -19.99 -6.43
C ARG A 407 15.53 -19.20 -7.71
N GLY A 408 16.17 -19.55 -8.81
CA GLY A 408 15.97 -18.89 -10.11
C GLY A 408 14.53 -18.96 -10.66
N LEU A 409 13.74 -19.97 -10.26
CA LEU A 409 12.33 -20.09 -10.67
C LEU A 409 11.37 -19.26 -9.82
N LEU A 410 11.78 -18.92 -8.59
CA LEU A 410 10.98 -18.13 -7.65
C LEU A 410 11.05 -16.62 -7.93
N GLY A 411 11.84 -16.22 -8.93
CA GLY A 411 12.02 -14.81 -9.31
C GLY A 411 12.61 -13.97 -8.19
N ALA A 412 13.34 -14.59 -7.26
CA ALA A 412 14.09 -13.89 -6.24
C ALA A 412 15.41 -13.39 -6.83
N ASP A 413 15.68 -12.10 -6.67
CA ASP A 413 16.98 -11.54 -7.02
C ASP A 413 18.07 -12.21 -6.17
N ALA A 414 19.25 -12.43 -6.75
CA ALA A 414 20.35 -13.12 -6.06
C ALA A 414 20.77 -12.40 -4.75
N SER A 415 20.48 -11.11 -4.63
CA SER A 415 20.75 -10.28 -3.45
C SER A 415 19.65 -10.34 -2.38
N GLN A 416 18.43 -10.78 -2.72
CA GLN A 416 17.29 -10.81 -1.79
C GLN A 416 17.01 -12.24 -1.30
N GLY A 417 16.84 -12.39 0.02
CA GLY A 417 16.46 -13.66 0.63
C GLY A 417 15.06 -14.12 0.19
N LEU A 418 14.85 -15.44 0.15
CA LEU A 418 13.55 -16.03 -0.18
C LEU A 418 12.51 -15.72 0.91
N GLN A 419 11.38 -15.14 0.48
CA GLN A 419 10.21 -14.85 1.30
C GLN A 419 9.02 -15.76 0.98
N THR A 420 8.10 -15.91 1.94
CA THR A 420 6.88 -16.73 1.79
C THR A 420 6.04 -16.29 0.58
N VAL A 421 6.00 -14.98 0.26
CA VAL A 421 5.25 -14.44 -0.88
C VAL A 421 5.69 -15.03 -2.24
N HIS A 422 6.97 -15.39 -2.41
CA HIS A 422 7.45 -16.02 -3.66
C HIS A 422 6.78 -17.38 -3.88
N PHE A 423 6.74 -18.21 -2.84
CA PHE A 423 6.12 -19.54 -2.89
C PHE A 423 4.61 -19.43 -3.11
N LEU A 424 3.93 -18.50 -2.43
CA LEU A 424 2.49 -18.27 -2.60
C LEU A 424 2.13 -17.82 -4.02
N ASN A 425 2.92 -16.90 -4.60
CA ASN A 425 2.71 -16.46 -5.98
C ASN A 425 2.91 -17.60 -6.98
N TYR A 426 3.91 -18.46 -6.76
CA TYR A 426 4.12 -19.63 -7.61
C TYR A 426 3.00 -20.67 -7.45
N LYS A 427 2.58 -20.97 -6.20
CA LYS A 427 1.41 -21.80 -5.89
C LYS A 427 0.18 -21.33 -6.66
N LYS A 428 -0.15 -20.05 -6.57
CA LYS A 428 -1.29 -19.44 -7.29
C LYS A 428 -1.21 -19.67 -8.80
N ARG A 429 -0.03 -19.51 -9.41
CA ARG A 429 0.18 -19.72 -10.86
C ARG A 429 -0.04 -21.17 -11.27
N ILE A 430 0.55 -22.12 -10.54
CA ILE A 430 0.44 -23.54 -10.87
C ILE A 430 -0.98 -24.07 -10.60
N GLU A 431 -1.62 -23.65 -9.51
CA GLU A 431 -3.02 -23.98 -9.23
C GLU A 431 -3.97 -23.43 -10.29
N ALA A 432 -3.74 -22.23 -10.79
CA ALA A 432 -4.54 -21.69 -11.89
C ALA A 432 -4.47 -22.59 -13.13
N ARG A 433 -3.27 -23.06 -13.50
CA ARG A 433 -3.08 -23.97 -14.65
C ARG A 433 -3.71 -25.34 -14.42
N LEU A 434 -3.52 -25.94 -13.23
CA LEU A 434 -4.12 -27.22 -12.87
C LEU A 434 -5.65 -27.16 -12.89
N ASN A 435 -6.22 -26.09 -12.36
CA ASN A 435 -7.68 -25.91 -12.29
C ASN A 435 -8.28 -25.53 -13.65
N GLN A 436 -7.55 -24.81 -14.50
CA GLN A 436 -7.93 -24.60 -15.89
C GLN A 436 -7.98 -25.94 -16.65
N ALA A 437 -6.97 -26.80 -16.48
CA ALA A 437 -6.96 -28.13 -17.09
C ALA A 437 -8.10 -29.00 -16.56
N LEU A 438 -8.35 -29.02 -15.23
CA LEU A 438 -9.44 -29.77 -14.63
C LEU A 438 -10.83 -29.35 -15.15
N ASN A 439 -11.04 -28.05 -15.38
CA ASN A 439 -12.30 -27.54 -15.93
C ASN A 439 -12.48 -27.84 -17.43
N GLY A 440 -11.40 -28.21 -18.13
CA GLY A 440 -11.43 -28.59 -19.54
C GLY A 440 -11.62 -30.10 -19.77
N LEU A 441 -11.59 -30.91 -18.72
CA LEU A 441 -11.91 -32.35 -18.74
C LEU A 441 -13.42 -32.56 -18.57
#